data_AF-K1SRM3-F1
#
_entry.id   AF-K1SRM3-F1
#
_cell.length_a   1.000
_cell.length_b   1.000
_cell.length_c   1.000
_cell.angle_alpha   90.00
_cell.angle_beta   90.00
_cell.angle_gamma   90.00
#
_symmetry.space_group_name_H-M   'P 1'
#
loop_
_entity.id
_entity.type
_entity.pdbx_description
1 polymer ?
#
loop_
_entity_poly.entity_id
_entity_poly.type
_entity_poly.pdbx_seq_one_letter_code
_entity_poly.pdbx_strand_id
1 'polypeptide(L)'
;EEHKVKKPDGAEIIIRKSRVFIPASVFDNKELLRNDPEYLASLSMLPTAERKALLYGDWNSFTGQVFTEWRDDPEHYCDRRWTHVIAPFEIPRHWEIVRGFDFGYTRPFSVGWYAVDTKGCIYRIREYYGCTDKANEGIRLEPSVIAENIRKIERDDPNIRGRNVYGVADPSIFDKSRGESVADLMARSPYFIIWSPGDNARISGKMQYHNRLAFNSDGEAMFYCFNTCREFIRTIPALMYDEKNVEDIDTTMEDHIYDECRYVLMEHPIAAPVKRGEVPAGDDPLEQRKPERAESFYMM
;
A
#
# COMPACT_ATOMS: atom_id res chain seq x y z
N GLU A 1 14.41 20.57 -4.91
CA GLU A 1 13.57 20.95 -3.75
C GLU A 1 14.11 22.21 -3.10
N GLU A 2 13.23 23.08 -2.62
CA GLU A 2 13.57 24.29 -1.87
C GLU A 2 13.38 24.03 -0.37
N HIS A 3 14.43 24.24 0.41
CA HIS A 3 14.41 24.07 1.85
C HIS A 3 14.61 25.42 2.54
N LYS A 4 13.71 25.77 3.45
CA LYS A 4 13.86 26.95 4.30
C LYS A 4 14.63 26.56 5.55
N VAL A 5 15.80 27.16 5.75
CA VAL A 5 16.64 26.95 6.93
C VAL A 5 16.67 28.23 7.75
N LYS A 6 16.33 28.13 9.05
CA LYS A 6 16.43 29.26 9.98
C LYS A 6 17.84 29.35 10.54
N LYS A 7 18.42 30.55 10.49
CA LYS A 7 19.68 30.89 11.13
C LYS A 7 19.48 31.13 12.64
N PRO A 8 20.55 31.05 13.45
CA PRO A 8 20.51 31.35 14.89
C PRO A 8 20.03 32.78 15.22
N ASP A 9 20.14 33.71 14.27
CA ASP A 9 19.67 35.10 14.38
C ASP A 9 18.18 35.26 13.98
N GLY A 10 17.48 34.17 13.63
CA GLY A 10 16.08 34.16 13.23
C GLY A 10 15.83 34.45 11.75
N ALA A 11 16.85 34.75 10.95
CA ALA A 11 16.69 34.95 9.52
C ALA A 11 16.49 33.62 8.77
N GLU A 12 15.60 33.59 7.79
CA GLU A 12 15.38 32.43 6.92
C GLU A 12 16.24 32.51 5.66
N ILE A 13 16.92 31.42 5.31
CA ILE A 13 17.57 31.24 4.02
C ILE A 13 16.87 30.13 3.23
N ILE A 14 16.67 30.38 1.94
CA ILE A 14 16.13 29.38 1.01
C ILE A 14 17.31 28.69 0.33
N ILE A 15 17.46 27.41 0.57
CA ILE A 15 18.49 26.57 -0.04
C ILE A 15 17.82 25.70 -1.11
N ARG A 16 18.29 25.82 -2.36
CA ARG A 16 17.87 24.94 -3.46
C ARG A 16 18.82 23.75 -3.53
N LYS A 17 18.26 22.54 -3.40
CA LYS A 17 18.98 21.29 -3.63
C LYS A 17 18.32 20.54 -4.78
N SER A 18 19.07 20.27 -5.85
CA SER A 18 18.66 19.34 -6.89
C SER A 18 19.11 17.94 -6.50
N ARG A 19 18.19 16.96 -6.56
CA ARG A 19 18.53 15.53 -6.47
C ARG A 19 18.37 14.96 -7.88
N VAL A 20 19.37 14.18 -8.30
CA VAL A 20 19.30 13.36 -9.51
C VAL A 20 19.45 11.92 -9.05
N PHE A 21 18.54 11.05 -9.47
CA PHE A 21 18.69 9.61 -9.30
C PHE A 21 19.42 9.08 -10.54
N ILE A 22 20.52 8.37 -10.33
CA ILE A 22 21.27 7.71 -11.39
C ILE A 22 21.12 6.21 -11.11
N PRO A 23 20.28 5.48 -11.87
CA PRO A 23 20.19 4.04 -11.70
C PRO A 23 21.53 3.41 -12.06
N ALA A 24 22.02 2.51 -11.21
CA ALA A 24 23.23 1.74 -11.44
C ALA A 24 22.92 0.26 -11.25
N SER A 25 23.39 -0.55 -12.19
CA SER A 25 23.28 -2.00 -12.21
C SER A 25 24.67 -2.64 -12.06
N VAL A 26 24.71 -3.94 -11.75
CA VAL A 26 25.98 -4.69 -11.72
C VAL A 26 26.70 -4.64 -13.08
N PHE A 27 25.95 -4.50 -14.18
CA PHE A 27 26.48 -4.43 -15.54
C PHE A 27 27.25 -3.12 -15.82
N ASP A 28 27.01 -2.07 -15.04
CA ASP A 28 27.74 -0.79 -15.16
C ASP A 28 29.16 -0.88 -14.57
N ASN A 29 29.42 -1.85 -13.68
CA ASN A 29 30.72 -2.05 -13.05
C ASN A 29 31.58 -3.06 -13.81
N LYS A 30 32.15 -2.62 -14.93
CA LYS A 30 33.00 -3.47 -15.80
C LYS A 30 34.25 -4.02 -15.10
N GLU A 31 34.81 -3.32 -14.12
CA GLU A 31 35.99 -3.77 -13.39
C GLU A 31 35.66 -4.89 -12.40
N LEU A 32 34.50 -4.83 -11.73
CA LEU A 32 34.02 -5.91 -10.87
C LEU A 32 33.86 -7.21 -11.68
N LEU A 33 33.20 -7.13 -12.85
CA LEU A 33 32.98 -8.29 -13.71
C LEU A 33 34.25 -8.85 -14.35
N ARG A 34 35.29 -8.02 -14.49
CA ARG A 34 36.62 -8.47 -14.94
C ARG A 34 37.38 -9.19 -13.84
N ASN A 35 37.29 -8.68 -12.61
CA ASN A 35 38.01 -9.23 -11.46
C ASN A 35 37.32 -10.48 -10.88
N ASP A 36 36.01 -10.60 -11.04
CA ASP A 36 35.22 -11.77 -10.65
C ASP A 36 34.23 -12.16 -11.77
N PRO A 37 34.68 -12.95 -12.76
CA PRO A 37 33.85 -13.39 -13.88
C PRO A 37 32.68 -14.30 -13.46
N GLU A 38 32.75 -14.94 -12.29
CA GLU A 38 31.68 -15.82 -11.77
C GLU A 38 30.63 -15.07 -10.95
N TYR A 39 30.87 -13.79 -10.64
CA TYR A 39 29.97 -12.98 -9.82
C TYR A 39 28.52 -12.94 -10.35
N LEU A 40 28.34 -12.83 -11.66
CA LEU A 40 27.01 -12.87 -12.28
C LEU A 40 26.33 -14.23 -12.12
N ALA A 41 27.11 -15.31 -12.16
CA ALA A 41 26.59 -16.66 -11.91
C ALA A 41 26.15 -16.79 -10.45
N SER A 42 26.94 -16.30 -9.49
CA SER A 42 26.56 -16.25 -8.07
C SER A 42 25.25 -15.47 -7.86
N LEU A 43 25.11 -14.29 -8.48
CA LEU A 43 23.87 -13.50 -8.40
C LEU A 43 22.68 -14.19 -9.09
N SER A 44 22.91 -14.94 -10.17
CA SER A 44 21.85 -15.68 -10.88
C SER A 44 21.27 -16.85 -10.08
N MET A 45 22.05 -17.38 -9.14
CA MET A 45 21.65 -18.47 -8.23
C MET A 45 20.86 -17.98 -7.03
N LEU A 46 20.77 -16.67 -6.82
CA LEU A 46 19.95 -16.10 -5.75
C LEU A 46 18.45 -16.35 -5.99
N PRO A 47 17.63 -16.35 -4.92
CA PRO A 47 16.18 -16.33 -5.03
C PRO A 47 15.71 -15.23 -5.99
N THR A 48 14.61 -15.46 -6.71
CA THR A 48 14.14 -14.61 -7.81
C THR A 48 14.07 -13.12 -7.47
N ALA A 49 13.66 -12.78 -6.26
CA ALA A 49 13.57 -11.42 -5.75
C ALA A 49 14.95 -10.75 -5.59
N GLU A 50 15.85 -11.37 -4.83
CA GLU A 50 17.24 -10.90 -4.64
C GLU A 50 18.01 -10.84 -5.96
N ARG A 51 17.81 -11.85 -6.83
CA ARG A 51 18.36 -11.85 -8.17
C ARG A 51 17.89 -10.64 -8.97
N LYS A 52 16.59 -10.32 -8.93
CA LYS A 52 16.01 -9.17 -9.64
C LYS A 52 16.52 -7.84 -9.10
N ALA A 53 16.57 -7.67 -7.79
CA ALA A 53 17.10 -6.48 -7.15
C ALA A 53 18.58 -6.24 -7.48
N LEU A 54 19.42 -7.28 -7.32
CA LEU A 54 20.87 -7.14 -7.45
C LEU A 54 21.37 -7.18 -8.90
N LEU A 55 20.71 -7.94 -9.80
CA LEU A 55 21.07 -7.93 -11.22
C LEU A 55 20.44 -6.75 -11.97
N TYR A 56 19.15 -6.50 -11.76
CA TYR A 56 18.36 -5.62 -12.62
C TYR A 56 17.93 -4.31 -11.97
N GLY A 57 18.28 -4.10 -10.69
CA GLY A 57 17.84 -2.92 -9.94
C GLY A 57 16.33 -2.92 -9.66
N ASP A 58 15.67 -4.08 -9.81
CA ASP A 58 14.23 -4.24 -9.57
C ASP A 58 13.99 -4.54 -8.09
N TRP A 59 13.84 -3.46 -7.31
CA TRP A 59 13.57 -3.50 -5.87
C TRP A 59 12.08 -3.71 -5.54
N ASN A 60 11.24 -4.08 -6.52
CA ASN A 60 9.80 -4.24 -6.30
C ASN A 60 9.44 -5.58 -5.62
N SER A 61 10.40 -6.48 -5.40
CA SER A 61 10.16 -7.76 -4.73
C SER A 61 11.38 -8.17 -3.91
N PHE A 62 11.15 -8.54 -2.64
CA PHE A 62 12.14 -9.10 -1.71
C PHE A 62 11.66 -10.47 -1.21
N THR A 63 12.60 -11.35 -0.84
CA THR A 63 12.26 -12.63 -0.21
C THR A 63 11.45 -12.38 1.07
N GLY A 64 10.28 -13.02 1.21
CA GLY A 64 9.42 -12.91 2.40
C GLY A 64 8.38 -11.78 2.37
N GLN A 65 8.32 -10.97 1.29
CA GLN A 65 7.29 -9.95 1.11
C GLN A 65 5.89 -10.57 1.03
N VAL A 66 4.92 -9.97 1.71
CA VAL A 66 3.54 -10.48 1.77
C VAL A 66 2.81 -10.17 0.46
N PHE A 67 2.77 -8.91 0.04
CA PHE A 67 1.98 -8.45 -1.10
C PHE A 67 2.82 -8.31 -2.38
N THR A 68 3.27 -9.44 -2.91
CA THR A 68 4.09 -9.51 -4.13
C THR A 68 3.35 -9.05 -5.40
N GLU A 69 2.02 -8.96 -5.35
CA GLU A 69 1.15 -8.44 -6.41
C GLU A 69 1.23 -6.93 -6.55
N TRP A 70 1.61 -6.21 -5.49
CA TRP A 70 1.63 -4.74 -5.47
C TRP A 70 2.52 -4.19 -6.60
N ARG A 71 2.02 -3.16 -7.29
CA ARG A 71 2.70 -2.49 -8.41
C ARG A 71 2.46 -0.99 -8.31
N ASP A 72 3.51 -0.22 -8.48
CA ASP A 72 3.49 1.23 -8.52
C ASP A 72 4.20 1.68 -9.80
N ASP A 73 3.42 1.88 -10.87
CA ASP A 73 3.91 2.36 -12.15
C ASP A 73 3.31 3.74 -12.48
N PRO A 74 4.11 4.83 -12.38
CA PRO A 74 3.69 6.19 -12.72
C PRO A 74 3.18 6.37 -14.15
N GLU A 75 3.64 5.57 -15.13
CA GLU A 75 3.19 5.68 -16.53
C GLU A 75 1.70 5.30 -16.66
N HIS A 76 1.21 4.47 -15.73
CA HIS A 76 -0.14 3.94 -15.71
C HIS A 76 -1.06 4.62 -14.68
N TYR A 77 -0.64 5.70 -14.02
CA TYR A 77 -1.47 6.39 -13.02
C TYR A 77 -2.81 6.90 -13.56
N CYS A 78 -2.88 7.19 -14.86
CA CYS A 78 -4.09 7.70 -15.51
C CYS A 78 -4.99 6.58 -16.09
N ASP A 79 -4.40 5.52 -16.65
CA ASP A 79 -5.16 4.43 -17.29
C ASP A 79 -5.46 3.26 -16.33
N ARG A 80 -4.78 3.20 -15.19
CA ARG A 80 -4.95 2.24 -14.10
C ARG A 80 -4.64 0.80 -14.48
N ARG A 81 -3.84 0.60 -15.54
CA ARG A 81 -3.48 -0.73 -16.02
C ARG A 81 -2.18 -1.20 -15.40
N TRP A 82 -2.18 -2.39 -14.85
CA TRP A 82 -0.98 -3.02 -14.26
C TRP A 82 -0.32 -2.22 -13.13
N THR A 83 -1.07 -1.30 -12.51
CA THR A 83 -0.63 -0.49 -11.37
C THR A 83 -1.73 -0.43 -10.32
N HIS A 84 -1.34 -0.34 -9.05
CA HIS A 84 -2.24 -0.13 -7.91
C HIS A 84 -2.27 1.33 -7.49
N VAL A 85 -1.22 2.08 -7.80
CA VAL A 85 -1.14 3.51 -7.50
C VAL A 85 -1.68 4.29 -8.69
N ILE A 86 -2.57 5.23 -8.42
CA ILE A 86 -3.27 5.99 -9.46
C ILE A 86 -3.28 7.50 -9.14
N ALA A 87 -3.47 8.31 -10.18
CA ALA A 87 -3.71 9.73 -10.01
C ALA A 87 -5.09 9.97 -9.35
N PRO A 88 -5.21 10.96 -8.44
CA PRO A 88 -6.50 11.35 -7.88
C PRO A 88 -7.49 11.75 -8.98
N PHE A 89 -8.76 11.38 -8.78
CA PHE A 89 -9.88 11.80 -9.62
C PHE A 89 -11.08 12.17 -8.75
N GLU A 90 -12.06 12.86 -9.34
CA GLU A 90 -13.31 13.17 -8.63
C GLU A 90 -14.13 11.90 -8.43
N ILE A 91 -14.43 11.58 -7.18
CA ILE A 91 -15.20 10.39 -6.83
C ILE A 91 -16.68 10.62 -7.14
N PRO A 92 -17.32 9.75 -7.96
CA PRO A 92 -18.75 9.84 -8.24
C PRO A 92 -19.59 9.90 -6.96
N ARG A 93 -20.58 10.81 -6.94
CA ARG A 93 -21.37 11.11 -5.73
C ARG A 93 -22.20 9.93 -5.21
N HIS A 94 -22.58 9.00 -6.09
CA HIS A 94 -23.36 7.82 -5.74
C HIS A 94 -22.52 6.67 -5.21
N TRP A 95 -21.18 6.76 -5.25
CA TRP A 95 -20.31 5.77 -4.62
C TRP A 95 -20.40 5.89 -3.10
N GLU A 96 -20.18 4.79 -2.42
CA GLU A 96 -20.10 4.79 -0.96
C GLU A 96 -18.75 5.37 -0.52
N ILE A 97 -18.74 6.11 0.60
CA ILE A 97 -17.52 6.50 1.29
C ILE A 97 -17.46 5.76 2.63
N VAL A 98 -16.41 4.97 2.79
CA VAL A 98 -16.09 4.26 4.01
C VAL A 98 -14.81 4.85 4.59
N ARG A 99 -14.69 4.88 5.91
CA ARG A 99 -13.45 5.20 6.60
C ARG A 99 -13.07 4.06 7.52
N GLY A 100 -11.79 3.70 7.51
CA GLY A 100 -11.20 2.76 8.47
C GLY A 100 -10.50 3.50 9.59
N PHE A 101 -10.35 2.82 10.74
CA PHE A 101 -9.53 3.32 11.83
C PHE A 101 -8.84 2.20 12.60
N ASP A 102 -7.52 2.33 12.73
CA ASP A 102 -6.70 1.59 13.69
C ASP A 102 -6.13 2.58 14.71
N PHE A 103 -6.41 2.34 15.99
CA PHE A 103 -5.99 3.26 17.05
C PHE A 103 -4.58 2.93 17.56
N GLY A 104 -3.74 3.95 17.60
CA GLY A 104 -2.41 3.88 18.19
C GLY A 104 -2.07 5.16 18.94
N TYR A 105 -1.34 5.00 20.05
CA TYR A 105 -0.87 6.10 20.88
C TYR A 105 0.65 6.23 20.85
N THR A 106 1.37 5.26 21.42
CA THR A 106 2.83 5.14 21.32
C THR A 106 3.27 4.56 19.98
N ARG A 107 2.44 3.71 19.40
CA ARG A 107 2.46 3.29 18.00
C ARG A 107 1.59 4.25 17.16
N PRO A 108 1.83 4.38 15.85
CA PRO A 108 0.99 5.18 14.98
C PRO A 108 -0.49 4.77 15.02
N PHE A 109 -1.39 5.73 14.84
CA PHE A 109 -2.76 5.44 14.43
C PHE A 109 -2.89 5.60 12.91
N SER A 110 -3.86 4.92 12.31
CA SER A 110 -4.21 5.07 10.89
C SER A 110 -5.68 5.42 10.72
N VAL A 111 -5.98 6.42 9.91
CA VAL A 111 -7.31 6.66 9.34
C VAL A 111 -7.18 6.71 7.82
N GLY A 112 -7.93 5.86 7.12
CA GLY A 112 -8.05 5.86 5.67
C GLY A 112 -9.48 6.16 5.25
N TRP A 113 -9.64 6.86 4.13
CA TRP A 113 -10.94 7.00 3.48
C TRP A 113 -10.92 6.29 2.13
N TYR A 114 -12.03 5.62 1.86
CA TYR A 114 -12.21 4.72 0.75
C TYR A 114 -13.47 5.07 -0.01
N ALA A 115 -13.39 5.02 -1.34
CA ALA A 115 -14.56 5.02 -2.18
C ALA A 115 -14.81 3.61 -2.71
N VAL A 116 -16.05 3.13 -2.62
CA VAL A 116 -16.45 1.82 -3.16
C VAL A 116 -17.32 2.06 -4.39
N ASP A 117 -16.87 1.56 -5.54
CA ASP A 117 -17.64 1.69 -6.78
C ASP A 117 -18.77 0.66 -6.89
N THR A 118 -19.58 0.78 -7.93
CA THR A 118 -20.73 -0.10 -8.16
C THR A 118 -20.36 -1.54 -8.49
N LYS A 119 -19.07 -1.83 -8.77
CA LYS A 119 -18.54 -3.18 -9.02
C LYS A 119 -17.87 -3.77 -7.78
N GLY A 120 -17.75 -3.01 -6.68
CA GLY A 120 -17.06 -3.41 -5.47
C GLY A 120 -15.54 -3.17 -5.51
N CYS A 121 -15.03 -2.43 -6.50
CA CYS A 121 -13.64 -1.97 -6.49
C CYS A 121 -13.49 -0.86 -5.45
N ILE A 122 -12.40 -0.95 -4.68
CA ILE A 122 -12.11 -0.03 -3.58
C ILE A 122 -10.98 0.91 -3.98
N TYR A 123 -11.17 2.20 -3.72
CA TYR A 123 -10.18 3.23 -3.95
C TYR A 123 -9.81 3.86 -2.62
N ARG A 124 -8.55 3.76 -2.16
CA ARG A 124 -8.05 4.56 -1.03
C ARG A 124 -7.78 5.98 -1.52
N ILE A 125 -8.64 6.91 -1.13
CA ILE A 125 -8.67 8.28 -1.68
C ILE A 125 -8.00 9.31 -0.77
N ARG A 126 -7.89 9.02 0.52
CA ARG A 126 -7.31 9.92 1.52
C ARG A 126 -6.74 9.11 2.68
N GLU A 127 -5.74 9.68 3.35
CA GLU A 127 -5.20 9.13 4.58
C GLU A 127 -4.86 10.22 5.59
N TYR A 128 -4.88 9.83 6.86
CA TYR A 128 -4.39 10.60 7.98
C TYR A 128 -3.66 9.63 8.92
N TYR A 129 -2.34 9.67 8.87
CA TYR A 129 -1.47 8.75 9.59
C TYR A 129 -0.72 9.47 10.71
N GLY A 130 -0.85 8.94 11.93
CA GLY A 130 -0.31 9.54 13.15
C GLY A 130 1.09 9.09 13.50
N CYS A 131 2.06 9.26 12.59
CA CYS A 131 3.45 8.83 12.80
C CYS A 131 4.41 10.04 12.90
N THR A 132 5.46 9.89 13.70
CA THR A 132 6.57 10.83 13.73
C THR A 132 7.50 10.61 12.52
N ASP A 133 8.60 11.38 12.43
CA ASP A 133 9.66 11.13 11.44
C ASP A 133 10.35 9.76 11.61
N LYS A 134 10.16 9.11 12.77
CA LYS A 134 10.68 7.77 13.05
C LYS A 134 9.59 6.76 12.70
N ALA A 135 9.91 5.85 11.78
CA ALA A 135 8.98 4.80 11.35
C ALA A 135 8.43 4.03 12.56
N ASN A 136 7.13 3.75 12.54
CA ASN A 136 6.44 2.98 13.57
C ASN A 136 6.45 3.61 14.98
N GLU A 137 6.67 4.93 15.09
CA GLU A 137 6.50 5.70 16.33
C GLU A 137 5.31 6.67 16.22
N GLY A 138 4.35 6.53 17.14
CA GLY A 138 3.13 7.34 17.19
C GLY A 138 3.34 8.75 17.76
N ILE A 139 2.47 9.66 17.32
CA ILE A 139 2.46 11.07 17.77
C ILE A 139 1.72 11.31 19.09
N ARG A 140 1.19 10.26 19.74
CA ARG A 140 0.55 10.31 21.07
C ARG A 140 -0.58 11.35 21.15
N LEU A 141 -1.45 11.38 20.14
CA LEU A 141 -2.65 12.22 20.16
C LEU A 141 -3.78 11.55 20.94
N GLU A 142 -4.51 12.37 21.68
CA GLU A 142 -5.74 11.96 22.35
C GLU A 142 -6.86 11.68 21.32
N PRO A 143 -7.73 10.67 21.55
CA PRO A 143 -8.83 10.32 20.65
C PRO A 143 -9.70 11.51 20.21
N SER A 144 -10.01 12.43 21.13
CA SER A 144 -10.82 13.62 20.83
C SER A 144 -10.16 14.56 19.82
N VAL A 145 -8.82 14.66 19.84
CA VAL A 145 -8.04 15.47 18.88
C VAL A 145 -8.00 14.79 17.52
N ILE A 146 -7.90 13.45 17.52
CA ILE A 146 -8.01 12.66 16.28
C ILE A 146 -9.41 12.88 15.66
N ALA A 147 -10.47 12.82 16.46
CA ALA A 147 -11.85 13.06 16.01
C ALA A 147 -12.06 14.46 15.43
N GLU A 148 -11.48 15.49 16.06
CA GLU A 148 -11.46 16.86 15.54
C GLU A 148 -10.83 16.92 14.14
N ASN A 149 -9.64 16.33 13.99
CA ASN A 149 -8.89 16.35 12.74
C ASN A 149 -9.60 15.55 11.64
N ILE A 150 -10.21 14.41 11.97
CA ILE A 150 -11.06 13.64 11.06
C ILE A 150 -12.20 14.54 10.55
N ARG A 151 -12.95 15.19 11.46
CA ARG A 151 -14.07 16.06 11.06
C ARG A 151 -13.60 17.22 10.17
N LYS A 152 -12.43 17.80 10.47
CA LYS A 152 -11.82 18.85 9.65
C LYS A 152 -11.48 18.36 8.25
N ILE A 153 -10.85 17.19 8.13
CA ILE A 153 -10.50 16.57 6.84
C ILE A 153 -11.76 16.28 6.03
N GLU A 154 -12.76 15.61 6.62
CA GLU A 154 -14.02 15.27 5.95
C GLU A 154 -14.78 16.51 5.47
N ARG A 155 -14.69 17.63 6.21
CA ARG A 155 -15.29 18.90 5.82
C ARG A 155 -14.54 19.58 4.68
N ASP A 156 -13.22 19.50 4.64
CA ASP A 156 -12.39 20.29 3.72
C ASP A 156 -12.08 19.52 2.41
N ASP A 157 -12.14 18.19 2.42
CA ASP A 157 -11.87 17.34 1.26
C ASP A 157 -13.04 17.34 0.25
N PRO A 158 -12.82 17.67 -1.03
CA PRO A 158 -13.88 17.79 -2.04
C PRO A 158 -14.60 16.46 -2.37
N ASN A 159 -13.90 15.32 -2.21
CA ASN A 159 -14.45 13.99 -2.47
C ASN A 159 -15.32 13.48 -1.31
N ILE A 160 -15.11 14.00 -0.10
CA ILE A 160 -15.78 13.54 1.13
C ILE A 160 -16.85 14.54 1.61
N ARG A 161 -16.60 15.85 1.45
CA ARG A 161 -17.46 16.91 1.97
C ARG A 161 -18.91 16.73 1.56
N GLY A 162 -19.79 16.77 2.57
CA GLY A 162 -21.24 16.71 2.42
C GLY A 162 -21.79 15.30 2.14
N ARG A 163 -20.98 14.25 2.29
CA ARG A 163 -21.40 12.86 2.12
C ARG A 163 -21.58 12.18 3.46
N ASN A 164 -22.37 11.10 3.47
CA ASN A 164 -22.37 10.17 4.59
C ASN A 164 -21.09 9.33 4.53
N VAL A 165 -20.42 9.17 5.67
CA VAL A 165 -19.18 8.40 5.80
C VAL A 165 -19.43 7.28 6.79
N TYR A 166 -19.45 6.04 6.29
CA TYR A 166 -19.56 4.85 7.14
C TYR A 166 -18.21 4.57 7.78
N GLY A 167 -18.15 4.47 9.12
CA GLY A 167 -16.90 4.29 9.86
C GLY A 167 -16.78 2.88 10.42
N VAL A 168 -15.62 2.25 10.21
CA VAL A 168 -15.30 0.90 10.70
C VAL A 168 -13.95 0.96 11.41
N ALA A 169 -13.83 0.29 12.55
CA ALA A 169 -12.60 0.32 13.36
C ALA A 169 -12.33 -1.01 14.08
N ASP A 170 -11.11 -1.16 14.62
CA ASP A 170 -10.77 -2.29 15.49
C ASP A 170 -11.80 -2.44 16.64
N PRO A 171 -12.42 -3.61 16.83
CA PRO A 171 -13.28 -3.89 17.98
C PRO A 171 -12.71 -3.49 19.35
N SER A 172 -11.39 -3.45 19.51
CA SER A 172 -10.73 -3.05 20.77
C SER A 172 -11.06 -1.62 21.20
N ILE A 173 -11.35 -0.70 20.26
CA ILE A 173 -11.64 0.71 20.59
C ILE A 173 -12.97 0.90 21.34
N PHE A 174 -13.81 -0.15 21.38
CA PHE A 174 -15.10 -0.17 22.04
C PHE A 174 -15.03 -0.71 23.47
N ASP A 175 -13.86 -1.17 23.94
CA ASP A 175 -13.72 -1.69 25.30
C ASP A 175 -13.99 -0.59 26.35
N LYS A 176 -14.91 -0.87 27.27
CA LYS A 176 -15.33 0.00 28.39
C LYS A 176 -14.88 -0.54 29.75
N SER A 177 -14.06 -1.59 29.78
CA SER A 177 -13.62 -2.25 31.02
C SER A 177 -12.89 -1.30 31.98
N ARG A 178 -12.31 -0.22 31.47
CA ARG A 178 -11.53 0.78 32.23
C ARG A 178 -12.18 2.17 32.28
N GLY A 179 -13.47 2.27 31.92
CA GLY A 179 -14.20 3.53 31.86
C GLY A 179 -14.71 3.81 30.45
N GLU A 180 -14.60 5.07 30.02
CA GLU A 180 -15.04 5.47 28.69
C GLU A 180 -14.09 4.93 27.60
N SER A 181 -14.66 4.39 26.52
CA SER A 181 -13.87 3.83 25.42
C SER A 181 -13.33 4.89 24.48
N VAL A 182 -12.37 4.52 23.64
CA VAL A 182 -11.86 5.38 22.56
C VAL A 182 -12.99 5.77 21.60
N ALA A 183 -13.87 4.82 21.26
CA ALA A 183 -15.04 5.09 20.43
C ALA A 183 -16.00 6.11 21.07
N ASP A 184 -16.25 5.99 22.38
CA ASP A 184 -17.11 6.92 23.11
C ASP A 184 -16.51 8.34 23.11
N LEU A 185 -15.20 8.46 23.34
CA LEU A 185 -14.48 9.74 23.31
C LEU A 185 -14.59 10.43 21.94
N MET A 186 -14.43 9.67 20.85
CA MET A 186 -14.52 10.20 19.48
C MET A 186 -15.96 10.58 19.07
N ALA A 187 -16.96 9.90 19.63
CA ALA A 187 -18.38 10.14 19.35
C ALA A 187 -18.94 11.38 20.05
N ARG A 188 -18.21 11.99 20.98
CA ARG A 188 -18.65 13.17 21.73
C ARG A 188 -18.85 14.41 20.85
N SER A 189 -19.69 15.30 21.37
CA SER A 189 -19.81 16.67 20.88
C SER A 189 -18.45 17.38 20.98
N PRO A 190 -18.06 18.21 20.00
CA PRO A 190 -18.85 18.64 18.83
C PRO A 190 -18.62 17.82 17.55
N TYR A 191 -17.75 16.82 17.56
CA TYR A 191 -17.25 16.20 16.31
C TYR A 191 -18.04 14.97 15.87
N PHE A 192 -18.68 14.23 16.79
CA PHE A 192 -19.59 13.12 16.49
C PHE A 192 -19.02 12.10 15.48
N ILE A 193 -17.81 11.61 15.74
CA ILE A 193 -17.16 10.58 14.92
C ILE A 193 -17.60 9.22 15.43
N ILE A 194 -18.44 8.53 14.65
CA ILE A 194 -19.03 7.24 15.01
C ILE A 194 -18.30 6.11 14.26
N TRP A 195 -18.05 5.01 14.96
CA TRP A 195 -17.42 3.80 14.43
C TRP A 195 -18.32 2.59 14.65
N SER A 196 -18.27 1.66 13.71
CA SER A 196 -18.76 0.28 13.83
C SER A 196 -17.58 -0.66 14.09
N PRO A 197 -17.77 -1.77 14.84
CA PRO A 197 -16.73 -2.78 15.01
C PRO A 197 -16.51 -3.53 13.70
N GLY A 198 -15.26 -3.56 13.21
CA GLY A 198 -14.88 -4.32 12.02
C GLY A 198 -14.56 -5.79 12.33
N ASP A 199 -14.63 -6.64 11.30
CA ASP A 199 -14.12 -8.01 11.40
C ASP A 199 -12.58 -8.00 11.43
N ASN A 200 -12.01 -8.46 12.56
CA ASN A 200 -10.58 -8.48 12.79
C ASN A 200 -9.92 -9.83 12.46
N ALA A 201 -10.59 -10.75 11.77
CA ALA A 201 -10.00 -12.00 11.28
C ALA A 201 -8.80 -11.73 10.34
N ARG A 202 -7.59 -12.04 10.83
CA ARG A 202 -6.32 -11.66 10.19
C ARG A 202 -6.07 -12.38 8.87
N ILE A 203 -6.18 -13.72 8.86
CA ILE A 203 -5.90 -14.54 7.67
C ILE A 203 -6.92 -14.25 6.55
N SER A 204 -8.22 -14.23 6.88
CA SER A 204 -9.27 -13.90 5.92
C SER A 204 -9.10 -12.49 5.35
N GLY A 205 -8.75 -11.52 6.19
CA GLY A 205 -8.49 -10.14 5.77
C GLY A 205 -7.24 -10.01 4.90
N LYS A 206 -6.14 -10.71 5.23
CA LYS A 206 -4.94 -10.81 4.36
C LYS A 206 -5.32 -11.35 2.98
N MET A 207 -6.18 -12.38 2.93
CA MET A 207 -6.64 -12.93 1.65
C MET A 207 -7.49 -11.93 0.84
N GLN A 208 -8.24 -11.03 1.49
CA GLN A 208 -8.93 -9.95 0.78
C GLN A 208 -7.96 -8.97 0.11
N TYR A 209 -6.78 -8.70 0.70
CA TYR A 209 -5.73 -7.96 -0.01
C TYR A 209 -5.28 -8.70 -1.26
N HIS A 210 -4.84 -9.96 -1.13
CA HIS A 210 -4.38 -10.75 -2.29
C HIS A 210 -5.42 -10.80 -3.41
N ASN A 211 -6.68 -11.07 -3.06
CA ASN A 211 -7.77 -11.10 -4.03
C ASN A 211 -7.96 -9.76 -4.75
N ARG A 212 -7.76 -8.65 -4.04
CA ARG A 212 -8.00 -7.31 -4.58
C ARG A 212 -6.81 -6.73 -5.34
N LEU A 213 -5.60 -7.12 -4.97
CA LEU A 213 -4.35 -6.74 -5.65
C LEU A 213 -4.07 -7.62 -6.89
N ALA A 214 -4.76 -8.74 -7.03
CA ALA A 214 -4.65 -9.55 -8.23
C ALA A 214 -5.21 -8.80 -9.45
N PHE A 215 -4.41 -8.67 -10.50
CA PHE A 215 -4.85 -8.14 -11.78
C PHE A 215 -5.65 -9.17 -12.57
N ASN A 216 -6.68 -8.70 -13.29
CA ASN A 216 -7.35 -9.47 -14.31
C ASN A 216 -6.55 -9.48 -15.64
N SER A 217 -7.09 -10.12 -16.69
CA SER A 217 -6.42 -10.19 -18.00
C SER A 217 -6.24 -8.85 -18.70
N ASP A 218 -7.04 -7.86 -18.34
CA ASP A 218 -7.00 -6.51 -18.91
C ASP A 218 -6.09 -5.56 -18.10
N GLY A 219 -5.44 -6.09 -17.05
CA GLY A 219 -4.56 -5.33 -16.16
C GLY A 219 -5.28 -4.52 -15.10
N GLU A 220 -6.57 -4.76 -14.85
CA GLU A 220 -7.33 -4.06 -13.80
C GLU A 220 -7.31 -4.85 -12.48
N ALA A 221 -7.16 -4.15 -11.36
CA ALA A 221 -7.28 -4.68 -10.01
C ALA A 221 -8.63 -4.27 -9.36
N MET A 222 -8.94 -4.87 -8.20
CA MET A 222 -10.12 -4.53 -7.39
C MET A 222 -9.77 -3.64 -6.19
N PHE A 223 -8.53 -3.15 -6.12
CA PHE A 223 -8.10 -2.12 -5.19
C PHE A 223 -7.12 -1.16 -5.86
N TYR A 224 -7.32 0.14 -5.64
CA TYR A 224 -6.40 1.19 -6.05
C TYR A 224 -6.14 2.17 -4.92
N CYS A 225 -4.99 2.82 -4.95
CA CYS A 225 -4.56 3.82 -3.98
C CYS A 225 -4.19 5.11 -4.70
N PHE A 226 -4.70 6.25 -4.24
CA PHE A 226 -4.25 7.54 -4.77
C PHE A 226 -2.77 7.76 -4.43
N ASN A 227 -2.00 8.28 -5.38
CA ASN A 227 -0.58 8.60 -5.20
C ASN A 227 -0.28 9.63 -4.08
N THR A 228 -1.33 10.27 -3.55
CA THR A 228 -1.27 11.15 -2.38
C THR A 228 -1.23 10.41 -1.05
N CYS A 229 -1.56 9.12 -1.02
CA CYS A 229 -1.57 8.26 0.16
C CYS A 229 -0.20 7.61 0.37
N ARG A 230 0.80 8.44 0.68
CA ARG A 230 2.22 8.09 0.72
C ARG A 230 2.57 7.08 1.81
N GLU A 231 1.91 7.13 2.96
CA GLU A 231 2.20 6.22 4.05
C GLU A 231 1.69 4.82 3.73
N PHE A 232 0.54 4.69 3.07
CA PHE A 232 0.09 3.42 2.53
C PHE A 232 1.09 2.85 1.51
N ILE A 233 1.53 3.68 0.55
CA ILE A 233 2.45 3.26 -0.53
C ILE A 233 3.81 2.84 0.05
N ARG A 234 4.27 3.45 1.16
CA ARG A 234 5.52 3.08 1.83
C ARG A 234 5.41 1.81 2.66
N THR A 235 4.31 1.62 3.38
CA THR A 235 4.20 0.58 4.42
C THR A 235 3.71 -0.75 3.86
N ILE A 236 2.68 -0.76 3.02
CA ILE A 236 2.05 -1.99 2.52
C ILE A 236 3.01 -2.89 1.73
N PRO A 237 3.73 -2.41 0.70
CA PRO A 237 4.68 -3.27 -0.01
C PRO A 237 5.89 -3.66 0.85
N ALA A 238 6.15 -3.00 1.98
CA ALA A 238 7.26 -3.34 2.86
C ALA A 238 6.94 -4.49 3.84
N LEU A 239 5.67 -4.90 3.96
CA LEU A 239 5.27 -5.93 4.92
C LEU A 239 5.84 -7.30 4.55
N MET A 240 6.35 -8.00 5.57
CA MET A 240 6.92 -9.34 5.47
C MET A 240 6.10 -10.34 6.28
N TYR A 241 6.24 -11.62 5.94
CA TYR A 241 5.69 -12.72 6.73
C TYR A 241 6.41 -12.85 8.09
N ASP A 242 5.66 -13.21 9.13
CA ASP A 242 6.21 -13.50 10.46
C ASP A 242 7.03 -14.81 10.42
N GLU A 243 8.24 -14.80 10.97
CA GLU A 243 9.14 -15.97 10.95
C GLU A 243 8.60 -17.18 11.74
N LYS A 244 7.74 -16.94 12.73
CA LYS A 244 7.13 -17.96 13.58
C LYS A 244 5.74 -18.33 13.11
N ASN A 245 4.94 -17.32 12.74
CA ASN A 245 3.58 -17.46 12.25
C ASN A 245 3.56 -17.19 10.74
N VAL A 246 4.16 -18.10 9.97
CA VAL A 246 4.43 -17.93 8.52
C VAL A 246 3.21 -17.65 7.63
N GLU A 247 1.99 -17.86 8.15
CA GLU A 247 0.74 -17.54 7.45
C GLU A 247 0.27 -16.09 7.67
N ASP A 248 0.86 -15.37 8.61
CA ASP A 248 0.51 -14.00 8.99
C ASP A 248 1.68 -13.05 8.71
N ILE A 249 1.38 -11.76 8.73
CA ILE A 249 2.39 -10.70 8.59
C ILE A 249 3.15 -10.51 9.91
N ASP A 250 4.38 -10.04 9.84
CA ASP A 250 5.17 -9.62 11.00
C ASP A 250 4.57 -8.37 11.64
N THR A 251 3.82 -8.58 12.74
CA THR A 251 3.17 -7.52 13.53
C THR A 251 4.14 -6.60 14.29
N THR A 252 5.45 -6.88 14.25
CA THR A 252 6.45 -5.95 14.81
C THR A 252 6.78 -4.81 13.83
N MET A 253 6.45 -4.99 12.55
CA MET A 253 6.57 -4.00 11.50
C MET A 253 5.49 -2.91 11.64
N GLU A 254 5.47 -1.97 10.69
CA GLU A 254 4.51 -0.86 10.65
C GLU A 254 3.21 -1.31 9.97
N ASP A 255 2.40 -2.12 10.66
CA ASP A 255 1.20 -2.78 10.13
C ASP A 255 -0.12 -2.04 10.40
N HIS A 256 -0.09 -0.91 11.10
CA HIS A 256 -1.27 -0.11 11.46
C HIS A 256 -2.17 0.26 10.26
N ILE A 257 -1.56 0.66 9.14
CA ILE A 257 -2.31 0.96 7.90
C ILE A 257 -2.87 -0.34 7.30
N TYR A 258 -2.13 -1.44 7.40
CA TYR A 258 -2.62 -2.73 6.94
C TYR A 258 -3.85 -3.18 7.72
N ASP A 259 -3.82 -3.09 9.04
CA ASP A 259 -4.94 -3.47 9.89
C ASP A 259 -6.16 -2.57 9.66
N GLU A 260 -5.96 -1.25 9.63
CA GLU A 260 -7.02 -0.29 9.32
C GLU A 260 -7.71 -0.58 7.99
N CYS A 261 -6.91 -0.74 6.93
CA CYS A 261 -7.44 -1.00 5.60
C CYS A 261 -8.08 -2.39 5.52
N ARG A 262 -7.55 -3.38 6.25
CA ARG A 262 -8.12 -4.74 6.33
C ARG A 262 -9.55 -4.72 6.84
N TYR A 263 -9.86 -3.93 7.87
CA TYR A 263 -11.23 -3.81 8.38
C TYR A 263 -12.19 -3.32 7.29
N VAL A 264 -11.77 -2.35 6.46
CA VAL A 264 -12.59 -1.86 5.34
C VAL A 264 -12.75 -2.93 4.25
N LEU A 265 -11.68 -3.66 3.91
CA LEU A 265 -11.79 -4.74 2.92
C LEU A 265 -12.74 -5.85 3.38
N MET A 266 -12.80 -6.12 4.69
CA MET A 266 -13.65 -7.15 5.28
C MET A 266 -15.14 -6.78 5.31
N GLU A 267 -15.49 -5.49 5.31
CA GLU A 267 -16.89 -5.05 5.12
C GLU A 267 -17.39 -5.23 3.69
N HIS A 268 -16.47 -5.34 2.73
CA HIS A 268 -16.77 -5.53 1.31
C HIS A 268 -16.02 -6.75 0.76
N PRO A 269 -16.26 -7.97 1.24
CA PRO A 269 -15.50 -9.13 0.79
C PRO A 269 -15.79 -9.42 -0.69
N ILE A 270 -14.75 -9.69 -1.47
CA ILE A 270 -14.89 -10.22 -2.82
C ILE A 270 -14.57 -11.72 -2.85
N ALA A 271 -15.15 -12.41 -3.83
CA ALA A 271 -14.73 -13.76 -4.17
C ALA A 271 -13.28 -13.74 -4.66
N ALA A 272 -12.56 -14.83 -4.43
CA ALA A 272 -11.23 -15.00 -5.00
C ALA A 272 -11.31 -14.88 -6.54
N PRO A 273 -10.39 -14.12 -7.18
CA PRO A 273 -10.32 -14.06 -8.62
C PRO A 273 -10.22 -15.48 -9.19
N VAL A 274 -10.95 -15.75 -10.26
CA VAL A 274 -10.78 -17.00 -10.98
C VAL A 274 -9.36 -16.98 -11.55
N LYS A 275 -8.45 -17.73 -10.94
CA LYS A 275 -7.18 -18.09 -11.59
C LYS A 275 -7.60 -18.81 -12.86
N ARG A 276 -7.56 -18.13 -14.01
CA ARG A 276 -7.56 -18.84 -15.28
C ARG A 276 -6.31 -19.70 -15.19
N GLY A 277 -6.50 -21.00 -14.99
CA GLY A 277 -5.39 -21.93 -15.05
C GLY A 277 -4.62 -21.59 -16.32
N GLU A 278 -3.29 -21.54 -16.23
CA GLU A 278 -2.49 -21.74 -17.43
C GLU A 278 -3.16 -22.89 -18.17
N VAL A 279 -3.54 -22.66 -19.43
CA VAL A 279 -4.08 -23.75 -20.27
C VAL A 279 -3.11 -24.89 -20.04
N PRO A 280 -3.54 -26.03 -19.45
CA PRO A 280 -2.62 -27.14 -19.28
C PRO A 280 -1.99 -27.31 -20.64
N ALA A 281 -0.67 -27.31 -20.72
CA ALA A 281 -0.02 -27.75 -21.94
C ALA A 281 -0.45 -29.21 -22.10
N GLY A 282 -1.64 -29.44 -22.66
CA GLY A 282 -2.10 -30.75 -23.05
C GLY A 282 -1.04 -31.28 -24.00
N ASP A 283 -0.79 -32.58 -23.91
CA ASP A 283 0.18 -33.28 -24.75
C ASP A 283 0.12 -32.70 -26.17
N ASP A 284 1.27 -32.25 -26.66
CA ASP A 284 1.47 -31.88 -28.07
C ASP A 284 2.20 -33.05 -28.75
N PRO A 285 1.53 -34.19 -28.99
CA PRO A 285 2.16 -35.38 -29.57
C PRO A 285 2.60 -35.17 -31.03
N LEU A 286 2.30 -34.01 -31.61
CA LEU A 286 2.60 -33.65 -33.00
C LEU A 286 3.59 -32.48 -33.10
N GLU A 287 4.13 -31.98 -31.98
CA GLU A 287 5.04 -30.82 -31.88
C GLU A 287 4.68 -29.66 -32.82
N GLN A 288 3.41 -29.25 -32.83
CA GLN A 288 2.94 -28.21 -33.74
C GLN A 288 3.20 -26.79 -33.21
N ARG A 289 3.56 -26.66 -31.93
CA ARG A 289 3.92 -25.37 -31.32
C ARG A 289 5.35 -25.01 -31.67
N LYS A 290 5.55 -24.32 -32.79
CA LYS A 290 6.85 -23.71 -33.11
C LYS A 290 7.14 -22.58 -32.12
N PRO A 291 8.34 -22.52 -31.52
CA PRO A 291 8.75 -21.36 -30.74
C PRO A 291 8.88 -20.15 -31.69
N GLU A 292 8.26 -19.03 -31.33
CA GLU A 292 8.55 -17.76 -31.98
C GLU A 292 10.05 -17.47 -31.80
N ARG A 293 10.79 -17.51 -32.90
CA ARG A 293 12.18 -17.05 -32.94
C ARG A 293 12.17 -15.55 -32.71
N ALA A 294 12.72 -15.10 -31.59
CA ALA A 294 13.23 -13.73 -31.48
C ALA A 294 14.40 -13.60 -32.47
N GLU A 295 14.19 -12.95 -33.60
CA GLU A 295 15.29 -12.56 -34.48
C GLU A 295 16.12 -11.48 -33.78
N SER A 296 17.32 -11.87 -33.34
CA SER A 296 18.36 -10.96 -32.89
C SER A 296 18.99 -10.27 -34.12
N PHE A 297 18.58 -9.04 -34.38
CA PHE A 297 19.32 -8.13 -35.26
C PHE A 297 20.56 -7.61 -34.54
N TYR A 298 21.73 -8.18 -34.83
CA TYR A 298 23.03 -7.52 -34.65
C TYR A 298 23.62 -7.25 -36.04
N MET A 299 23.70 -5.98 -36.42
CA MET A 299 24.54 -5.49 -37.51
C MET A 299 25.81 -4.92 -36.88
N MET A 300 26.92 -5.63 -37.12
CA MET A 300 28.35 -5.32 -36.95
C MET A 300 28.84 -4.68 -35.66
#